data_AF-A0A4P7YUG5-F1
#
_entry.id   AF-A0A4P7YUG5-F1
#
_cell.length_a   1.000
_cell.length_b   1.000
_cell.length_c   1.000
_cell.angle_alpha   90.00
_cell.angle_beta   90.00
_cell.angle_gamma   90.00
#
_symmetry.space_group_name_H-M   'P 1'
#
loop_
_entity.id
_entity.type
_entity.pdbx_description
1 polymer ?
#
loop_
_entity_poly.entity_id
_entity_poly.type
_entity_poly.pdbx_seq_one_letter_code
_entity_poly.pdbx_strand_id
1 'polypeptide(L)'
;MSRNLANQVRRHGKPVVVRRQLPTTPVTFATAVVKGLERAFGVAELAGAVVQGDHQVIVLTADLVAAGYPVPVEHNDIVVIEPVIVDGVWQRGTGRPLTIQDPGPRAGAGFWLHARG
;
A
#
# COMPACT_ATOMS: atom_id res chain seq x y z
N MET A 1 17.56 13.81 6.47
CA MET A 1 16.33 14.18 5.73
C MET A 1 15.27 13.10 5.96
N SER A 2 14.01 13.50 6.23
CA SER A 2 12.78 12.68 6.41
C SER A 2 12.34 12.00 7.72
N ARG A 3 12.88 12.36 8.91
CA ARG A 3 12.35 11.84 10.19
C ARG A 3 10.82 12.01 10.39
N ASN A 4 10.18 12.91 9.65
CA ASN A 4 8.75 13.20 9.79
C ASN A 4 7.84 12.07 9.25
N LEU A 5 8.10 11.55 8.04
CA LEU A 5 7.20 10.58 7.41
C LEU A 5 7.10 9.27 8.20
N ALA A 6 8.23 8.69 8.59
CA ALA A 6 8.24 7.47 9.39
C ALA A 6 7.50 7.64 10.72
N ASN A 7 7.62 8.81 11.36
CA ASN A 7 6.87 9.12 12.57
C ASN A 7 5.37 9.28 12.29
N GLN A 8 4.97 9.89 11.17
CA GLN A 8 3.57 9.99 10.77
C GLN A 8 2.95 8.61 10.55
N VAL A 9 3.62 7.73 9.78
CA VAL A 9 3.13 6.36 9.53
C VAL A 9 3.04 5.56 10.83
N ARG A 10 4.01 5.69 11.74
CA ARG A 10 3.96 4.99 13.04
C ARG A 10 2.81 5.44 13.93
N ARG A 11 2.55 6.76 13.97
CA ARG A 11 1.55 7.39 14.86
C ARG A 11 0.13 7.35 14.30
N HIS A 12 -0.02 7.56 13.00
CA HIS A 12 -1.33 7.74 12.35
C HIS A 12 -1.61 6.71 11.26
N GLY A 13 -0.63 5.89 10.90
CA GLY A 13 -0.81 4.84 9.91
C GLY A 13 -1.77 3.78 10.40
N LYS A 14 -2.65 3.36 9.50
CA LYS A 14 -3.58 2.24 9.68
C LYS A 14 -2.98 0.97 9.08
N PRO A 15 -3.41 -0.22 9.52
CA PRO A 15 -3.04 -1.45 8.84
C PRO A 15 -3.44 -1.42 7.38
N VAL A 16 -2.53 -1.81 6.50
CA VAL A 16 -2.76 -2.06 5.08
C VAL A 16 -2.07 -3.36 4.69
N VAL A 17 -2.58 -4.02 3.66
CA VAL A 17 -1.93 -5.22 3.11
C VAL A 17 -1.41 -4.92 1.72
N VAL A 18 -0.14 -5.20 1.47
CA VAL A 18 0.44 -5.10 0.13
C VAL A 18 0.68 -6.51 -0.41
N ARG A 19 0.29 -6.76 -1.65
CA ARG A 19 0.35 -8.07 -2.29
C ARG A 19 0.93 -7.98 -3.68
N ARG A 20 1.80 -8.94 -4.01
CA ARG A 20 2.29 -9.18 -5.36
C ARG A 20 1.99 -10.61 -5.76
N GLN A 21 1.43 -10.79 -6.95
CA GLN A 21 1.37 -12.11 -7.56
C GLN A 21 2.76 -12.46 -8.09
N LEU A 22 3.32 -13.59 -7.65
CA LEU A 22 4.62 -14.05 -8.12
C LEU A 22 4.43 -14.96 -9.35
N PRO A 23 5.33 -14.89 -10.35
CA PRO A 23 5.25 -15.70 -11.56
C PRO A 23 5.75 -17.14 -11.30
N THR A 24 5.15 -17.83 -10.34
CA THR A 24 5.47 -19.22 -9.97
C THR A 24 4.35 -20.17 -10.37
N THR A 25 4.65 -21.47 -10.47
CA THR A 25 3.65 -22.53 -10.62
C THR A 25 3.77 -23.50 -9.42
N PRO A 26 2.72 -23.63 -8.57
CA PRO A 26 1.46 -22.88 -8.60
C PRO A 26 1.65 -21.38 -8.32
N VAL A 27 0.67 -20.56 -8.71
CA VAL A 27 0.69 -19.11 -8.47
C VAL A 27 0.73 -18.85 -6.97
N THR A 28 1.73 -18.09 -6.53
CA THR A 28 1.88 -17.68 -5.13
C THR A 28 1.77 -16.16 -5.01
N PHE A 29 1.57 -15.68 -3.78
CA PHE A 29 1.50 -14.25 -3.50
C PHE A 29 2.49 -13.88 -2.38
N ALA A 30 3.37 -12.92 -2.64
CA ALA A 30 4.03 -12.21 -1.56
C ALA A 30 2.99 -11.31 -0.88
N THR A 31 2.87 -11.39 0.45
CA THR A 31 1.86 -10.65 1.21
C THR A 31 2.53 -10.02 2.43
N ALA A 32 2.32 -8.72 2.60
CA ALA A 32 2.86 -7.95 3.72
C ALA A 32 1.75 -7.19 4.43
N VAL A 33 1.67 -7.37 5.75
CA VAL A 33 0.80 -6.57 6.62
C VAL A 33 1.67 -5.48 7.23
N VAL A 34 1.42 -4.22 6.84
CA VAL A 34 2.22 -3.07 7.28
C VAL A 34 1.32 -1.92 7.71
N LYS A 35 1.91 -0.86 8.27
CA LYS A 35 1.19 0.40 8.47
C LYS A 35 1.33 1.29 7.24
N GLY A 36 0.23 1.95 6.86
CA GLY A 36 0.20 2.94 5.80
C GLY A 36 -0.67 4.14 6.14
N LEU A 37 -0.35 5.28 5.54
CA LEU A 37 -1.24 6.43 5.52
C LEU A 37 -2.08 6.35 4.25
N GLU A 38 -3.39 6.33 4.38
CA GLU A 38 -4.33 6.31 3.27
C GLU A 38 -5.05 7.66 3.15
N ARG A 39 -5.40 8.04 1.92
CA ARG A 39 -6.24 9.19 1.62
C ARG A 39 -6.95 8.98 0.29
N ALA A 40 -8.27 9.10 0.26
CA ALA A 40 -9.02 9.17 -0.99
C ALA A 40 -8.73 10.49 -1.71
N PHE A 41 -8.67 10.48 -3.04
CA PHE A 41 -8.59 11.71 -3.81
C PHE A 41 -9.93 12.45 -3.76
N GLY A 42 -9.88 13.76 -3.46
CA GLY A 42 -11.07 14.62 -3.47
C GLY A 42 -11.49 15.01 -4.89
N VAL A 43 -12.72 15.53 -5.04
CA VAL A 43 -13.28 15.97 -6.34
C VAL A 43 -12.39 17.02 -7.02
N ALA A 44 -11.77 17.91 -6.24
CA ALA A 44 -10.86 18.94 -6.74
C ALA A 44 -9.50 18.39 -7.22
N GLU A 45 -9.17 17.14 -6.88
CA GLU A 45 -7.92 16.47 -7.25
C GLU A 45 -8.11 15.52 -8.46
N LEU A 46 -9.33 15.46 -9.02
CA LEU A 46 -9.65 14.69 -10.22
C LEU A 46 -9.11 15.40 -11.47
N ALA A 47 -7.80 15.31 -11.65
CA ALA A 47 -7.09 15.84 -12.82
C ALA A 47 -6.25 14.74 -13.48
N GLY A 48 -6.17 14.78 -14.81
CA GLY A 48 -5.41 13.80 -15.59
C GLY A 48 -6.01 12.40 -15.48
N ALA A 49 -5.22 11.42 -15.05
CA ALA A 49 -5.62 10.02 -14.95
C ALA A 49 -6.23 9.64 -13.60
N VAL A 50 -6.40 10.58 -12.65
CA VAL A 50 -7.01 10.34 -11.34
C VAL A 50 -8.53 10.33 -11.47
N VAL A 51 -9.18 9.26 -11.01
CA VAL A 51 -10.64 9.12 -11.04
C VAL A 51 -11.23 9.03 -9.65
N GLN A 52 -12.54 9.31 -9.53
CA GLN A 52 -13.25 9.15 -8.26
C GLN A 52 -13.20 7.69 -7.82
N GLY A 53 -12.74 7.45 -6.58
CA GLY A 53 -12.49 6.11 -6.05
C GLY A 53 -11.01 5.73 -5.99
N ASP A 54 -10.13 6.51 -6.62
CA ASP A 54 -8.69 6.34 -6.46
C ASP A 54 -8.25 6.75 -5.04
N HIS A 55 -7.22 6.07 -4.54
CA HIS A 55 -6.59 6.35 -3.26
C HIS A 55 -5.11 6.61 -3.42
N GLN A 56 -4.60 7.46 -2.55
CA GLN A 56 -3.21 7.59 -2.24
C GLN A 56 -2.90 6.79 -0.98
N VAL A 57 -1.96 5.85 -1.07
CA VAL A 57 -1.43 5.12 0.07
C VAL A 57 0.06 5.38 0.20
N ILE A 58 0.54 5.57 1.43
CA ILE A 58 1.96 5.73 1.72
C ILE A 58 2.39 4.64 2.70
N VAL A 59 3.35 3.82 2.29
CA VAL A 59 3.94 2.75 3.12
C VAL A 59 5.44 2.95 3.25
N LEU A 60 6.03 2.50 4.35
CA LEU A 60 7.49 2.58 4.53
C LEU A 60 8.18 1.39 3.85
N THR A 61 9.25 1.67 3.11
CA THR A 61 10.06 0.63 2.45
C THR A 61 10.65 -0.34 3.48
N ALA A 62 11.09 0.17 4.63
CA ALA A 62 11.65 -0.66 5.71
C ALA A 62 10.63 -1.65 6.27
N ASP A 63 9.36 -1.25 6.40
CA ASP A 63 8.31 -2.13 6.93
C ASP A 63 7.96 -3.23 5.91
N LEU A 64 7.97 -2.92 4.62
CA LEU A 64 7.80 -3.91 3.55
C LEU A 64 8.94 -4.94 3.56
N VAL A 65 10.18 -4.48 3.63
CA VAL A 65 11.36 -5.36 3.69
C VAL A 65 11.34 -6.23 4.95
N ALA A 66 10.99 -5.66 6.11
CA ALA A 66 10.88 -6.40 7.36
C ALA A 66 9.76 -7.47 7.32
N ALA A 67 8.69 -7.21 6.57
CA ALA A 67 7.61 -8.16 6.31
C ALA A 67 7.93 -9.18 5.19
N GLY A 68 9.14 -9.17 4.61
CA GLY A 68 9.56 -10.10 3.56
C GLY A 68 8.96 -9.80 2.18
N TYR A 69 8.47 -8.58 1.96
CA TYR A 69 7.91 -8.17 0.67
C TYR A 69 9.01 -7.82 -0.35
N PRO A 70 8.89 -8.24 -1.61
CA PRO A 70 9.81 -7.82 -2.67
C PRO A 70 9.66 -6.32 -2.96
N VAL A 71 10.75 -5.57 -2.85
CA VAL A 71 10.81 -4.15 -3.22
C VAL A 71 11.64 -3.95 -4.49
N PRO A 72 11.36 -2.95 -5.34
CA PRO A 72 10.34 -1.90 -5.18
C PRO A 72 8.92 -2.41 -5.38
N VAL A 73 7.93 -1.66 -4.89
CA VAL A 73 6.52 -1.89 -5.25
C VAL A 73 6.32 -1.59 -6.74
N GLU A 74 5.50 -2.38 -7.41
CA GLU A 74 5.33 -2.40 -8.87
C GLU A 74 3.89 -2.06 -9.27
N HIS A 75 3.75 -1.65 -10.53
CA HIS A 75 2.44 -1.51 -11.17
C HIS A 75 1.72 -2.86 -11.17
N ASN A 76 0.40 -2.86 -10.94
CA ASN A 76 -0.46 -4.03 -10.75
C ASN A 76 -0.27 -4.82 -9.44
N ASP A 77 0.62 -4.40 -8.54
CA ASP A 77 0.54 -4.85 -7.16
C ASP A 77 -0.80 -4.43 -6.54
N ILE A 78 -1.25 -5.14 -5.52
CA ILE A 78 -2.52 -4.87 -4.85
C ILE A 78 -2.22 -4.29 -3.47
N VAL A 79 -2.87 -3.18 -3.14
CA VAL A 79 -2.97 -2.69 -1.76
C VAL A 79 -4.40 -2.88 -1.27
N VAL A 80 -4.56 -3.52 -0.12
CA VAL A 80 -5.84 -3.66 0.56
C VAL A 80 -5.89 -2.65 1.69
N ILE A 81 -6.81 -1.69 1.57
CA ILE A 81 -7.12 -0.73 2.61
C ILE A 81 -8.23 -1.27 3.52
N GLU A 82 -8.29 -0.75 4.74
CA GLU A 82 -9.27 -1.18 5.75
C GLU A 82 -9.35 -2.72 5.96
N PRO A 83 -8.21 -3.45 6.01
CA PRO A 83 -8.24 -4.90 6.20
C PRO A 83 -8.66 -5.26 7.63
N VAL A 84 -9.27 -6.43 7.81
CA VAL A 84 -9.44 -7.03 9.14
C VAL A 84 -8.18 -7.83 9.47
N ILE A 85 -7.50 -7.43 10.54
CA ILE A 85 -6.30 -8.09 11.07
C ILE A 85 -6.64 -8.72 12.42
N VAL A 86 -6.39 -10.02 12.56
CA VAL A 86 -6.55 -10.76 13.82
C VAL A 86 -5.20 -11.39 14.15
N ASP A 87 -4.67 -11.12 15.33
CA ASP A 87 -3.36 -11.61 15.80
C ASP A 87 -2.20 -11.33 14.82
N GLY A 88 -2.22 -10.16 14.17
CA GLY A 88 -1.22 -9.76 13.18
C GLY A 88 -1.38 -10.41 11.81
N VAL A 89 -2.39 -11.27 11.63
CA VAL A 89 -2.68 -11.97 10.38
C VAL A 89 -3.88 -11.33 9.69
N TRP A 90 -3.72 -11.01 8.41
CA TRP A 90 -4.82 -10.56 7.57
C TRP A 90 -5.83 -11.67 7.32
N GLN A 91 -7.09 -11.39 7.63
CA GLN A 91 -8.22 -12.25 7.28
C GLN A 91 -8.50 -12.09 5.78
N ARG A 92 -8.05 -13.06 4.97
CA ARG A 92 -8.20 -13.00 3.51
C ARG A 92 -9.65 -12.76 3.10
N GLY A 93 -9.85 -11.90 2.12
CA GLY A 93 -11.18 -11.51 1.64
C GLY A 93 -11.81 -10.35 2.39
N THR A 94 -11.12 -9.80 3.41
CA THR A 94 -11.55 -8.57 4.11
C THR A 94 -10.80 -7.34 3.62
N GLY A 95 -11.43 -6.17 3.78
CA GLY A 95 -10.93 -4.88 3.31
C GLY A 95 -11.28 -4.60 1.84
N ARG A 96 -10.83 -3.46 1.34
CA ARG A 96 -11.04 -3.04 -0.05
C ARG A 96 -9.76 -3.20 -0.86
N PRO A 97 -9.70 -4.13 -1.83
CA PRO A 97 -8.54 -4.29 -2.69
C PRO A 97 -8.50 -3.17 -3.72
N LEU A 98 -7.33 -2.55 -3.87
CA LEU A 98 -7.05 -1.52 -4.87
C LEU A 98 -5.81 -1.94 -5.66
N THR A 99 -5.87 -1.79 -6.98
CA THR A 99 -4.75 -2.08 -7.89
C THR A 99 -3.86 -0.85 -8.01
N ILE A 100 -2.58 -1.01 -7.70
CA ILE A 100 -1.57 0.05 -7.78
C ILE A 100 -1.33 0.41 -9.25
N GLN A 101 -1.62 1.66 -9.58
CA GLN A 101 -1.46 2.25 -10.91
C GLN A 101 -0.09 2.91 -11.08
N ASP A 102 0.36 3.66 -10.08
CA ASP A 102 1.61 4.39 -10.17
C ASP A 102 2.34 4.35 -8.81
N PRO A 103 3.30 3.42 -8.64
CA PRO A 103 4.16 3.40 -7.46
C PRO A 103 5.37 4.32 -7.67
N GLY A 104 5.56 5.26 -6.76
CA GLY A 104 6.69 6.20 -6.79
C GLY A 104 7.49 6.17 -5.48
N PRO A 105 8.82 6.36 -5.53
CA PRO A 105 9.59 6.61 -4.32
C PRO A 105 9.12 7.93 -3.70
N ARG A 106 8.79 7.90 -2.40
CA ARG A 106 8.46 9.12 -1.65
C ARG A 106 9.70 9.57 -0.89
N ALA A 107 10.00 10.87 -0.98
CA ALA A 107 11.07 11.50 -0.22
C ALA A 107 10.94 11.13 1.26
N GLY A 108 11.86 10.26 1.70
CA GLY A 108 11.89 9.78 3.07
C GLY A 108 11.69 8.31 3.37
N ALA A 109 12.12 7.44 2.45
CA ALA A 109 12.18 5.98 2.61
C ALA A 109 10.82 5.27 2.65
N GLY A 110 9.84 5.81 1.94
CA GLY A 110 8.56 5.14 1.71
C GLY A 110 8.19 5.09 0.23
N PHE A 111 7.15 4.36 -0.10
CA PHE A 111 6.50 4.39 -1.40
C PHE A 111 5.22 5.20 -1.32
N TRP A 112 5.01 6.07 -2.31
CA TRP A 112 3.71 6.63 -2.63
C TRP A 112 3.04 5.71 -3.64
N LEU A 113 1.80 5.34 -3.36
CA LEU A 113 1.03 4.40 -4.15
C LEU A 113 -0.26 5.10 -4.58
N HIS A 114 -0.40 5.37 -5.88
CA HIS A 114 -1.72 5.64 -6.46
C HIS A 114 -2.37 4.30 -6.77
N ALA A 115 -3.50 4.01 -6.12
CA ALA A 115 -4.22 2.76 -6.28
C ALA A 115 -5.69 2.99 -6.62
N ARG A 116 -6.27 2.08 -7.40
CA ARG A 116 -7.62 2.17 -7.97
C ARG A 116 -8.46 0.95 -7.65
N GLY A 117 -9.74 1.15 -7.35
CA GLY A 117 -10.75 0.09 -7.19
C GLY A 117 -12.06 0.63 -6.66
#